data_AF-A0A0N1IGG6-F1
#
_entry.id   AF-A0A0N1IGG6-F1
#
_cell.length_a   1.000
_cell.length_b   1.000
_cell.length_c   1.000
_cell.angle_alpha   90.00
_cell.angle_beta   90.00
_cell.angle_gamma   90.00
#
_symmetry.space_group_name_H-M   'P 1'
#
loop_
_entity.id
_entity.type
_entity.pdbx_description
1 polymer ?
#
loop_
_entity_poly.entity_id
_entity_poly.type
_entity_poly.pdbx_seq_one_letter_code
_entity_poly.pdbx_strand_id
1 'polypeptide(L)'
;MKVVLMVAEKPSLAQNLANILSNGKCSTTKGSNGACSVHEWNGTFKNEPVRFRMTSVCGHVMSLDFTGKYNNWDKVDPVELFSCPTEKKEAMPRLKMPAFLGMEARGCDYLVLWLDCDKEGENICFELDVHKAVFPKVGDNAPLGRLKPRMGDKGPEKGIEIQIRGIENLYTESELEGDMWRIYDYVTRHFIATLCRDCRYLCTTATFQIGTETFSYSGNTLVDAGYTEVMHWQAFGKDEFVPVLKVDDVLKAHDHRLVECQTSPPDYLTEAEVITLMEKHGIGTDASIPVHINNICQRNYVAVGNGRKLIPTNLGIVLVHGYQKIDPELVLPTMRSAVEEQLNLIAVGRADFQAVLSHTTEIFRRKFQYFVRSIEAMDQLFEVNFSSLKASGKALSRCGKCRRYMRYIQAKPARLHCSHCDDTYALPQNGTVRIYRELKCPLDDFELLSWSSGHRGKSFPLCPYCYNHPPFRDMKKGFGCNSCTHPTCAYGVNSTGVSGCVECEAGVLVLDPAAPRWKLACNRHFRLIRVEKHRAVTSRGGAMSRGRGRMRGARPRNKQPKDKMAQLAAYFV
;
A
#
# COMPACT_ATOMS: atom_id res chain seq x y z
N MET A 1 -20.93 -31.91 30.86
CA MET A 1 -19.76 -31.04 31.15
C MET A 1 -19.93 -29.81 30.31
N LYS A 2 -19.93 -28.62 30.92
CA LYS A 2 -20.13 -27.37 30.18
C LYS A 2 -18.94 -27.08 29.26
N VAL A 3 -19.17 -26.40 28.16
CA VAL A 3 -18.13 -26.03 27.18
C VAL A 3 -17.98 -24.51 27.12
N VAL A 4 -16.74 -24.04 27.28
CA VAL A 4 -16.38 -22.62 27.17
C VAL A 4 -15.65 -22.39 25.85
N LEU A 5 -16.23 -21.61 24.95
CA LEU A 5 -15.57 -21.16 23.73
C LEU A 5 -14.71 -19.93 24.03
N MET A 6 -13.45 -19.98 23.62
CA MET A 6 -12.51 -18.86 23.66
C MET A 6 -12.09 -18.48 22.25
N VAL A 7 -12.11 -17.19 21.93
CA VAL A 7 -11.77 -16.69 20.59
C VAL A 7 -10.69 -15.63 20.68
N ALA A 8 -9.53 -15.90 20.08
CA ALA A 8 -8.41 -14.96 19.99
C ALA A 8 -8.35 -14.26 18.62
N GLU A 9 -7.57 -13.19 18.50
CA GLU A 9 -7.52 -12.38 17.27
C GLU A 9 -6.76 -13.04 16.11
N LYS A 10 -5.75 -13.84 16.44
CA LYS A 10 -4.82 -14.44 15.47
C LYS A 10 -4.57 -15.93 15.80
N PRO A 11 -4.31 -16.80 14.81
CA PRO A 11 -4.09 -18.22 15.06
C PRO A 11 -2.88 -18.52 15.97
N SER A 12 -1.78 -17.77 15.81
CA SER A 12 -0.60 -17.91 16.67
C SER A 12 -0.89 -17.54 18.13
N LEU A 13 -1.72 -16.52 18.36
CA LEU A 13 -2.13 -16.09 19.69
C LEU A 13 -2.98 -17.17 20.37
N ALA A 14 -3.97 -17.73 19.66
CA ALA A 14 -4.80 -18.81 20.19
C ALA A 14 -3.97 -20.04 20.59
N GLN A 15 -3.00 -20.43 19.77
CA GLN A 15 -2.13 -21.57 20.07
C GLN A 15 -1.29 -21.32 21.33
N ASN A 16 -0.67 -20.13 21.44
CA ASN A 16 0.15 -19.79 22.60
C ASN A 16 -0.69 -19.70 23.88
N LEU A 17 -1.85 -19.05 23.83
CA LEU A 17 -2.76 -18.96 24.97
C LEU A 17 -3.27 -20.34 25.40
N ALA A 18 -3.64 -21.21 24.46
CA ALA A 18 -4.06 -22.58 24.77
C ALA A 18 -2.93 -23.39 25.42
N ASN A 19 -1.69 -23.26 24.94
CA ASN A 19 -0.53 -23.92 25.53
C ASN A 19 -0.28 -23.47 26.98
N ILE A 20 -0.35 -22.15 27.23
CA ILE A 20 -0.16 -21.58 28.57
C ILE A 20 -1.27 -22.03 29.51
N LEU A 21 -2.55 -21.84 29.13
CA LEU A 21 -3.70 -22.14 29.99
C LEU A 21 -3.91 -23.64 30.24
N SER A 22 -3.38 -24.50 29.37
CA SER A 22 -3.46 -25.95 29.52
C SER A 22 -2.20 -26.57 30.15
N ASN A 23 -1.16 -25.79 30.46
CA ASN A 23 0.17 -26.29 30.83
C ASN A 23 0.69 -27.34 29.83
N GLY A 24 0.50 -27.08 28.52
CA GLY A 24 0.91 -27.98 27.43
C GLY A 24 0.03 -29.22 27.23
N LYS A 25 -1.11 -29.33 27.91
CA LYS A 25 -2.01 -30.51 27.83
C LYS A 25 -3.15 -30.36 26.82
N CYS A 26 -3.13 -29.34 25.95
CA CYS A 26 -4.19 -29.14 24.96
C CYS A 26 -4.09 -30.11 23.78
N SER A 27 -5.25 -30.60 23.34
CA SER A 27 -5.38 -31.31 22.06
C SER A 27 -5.70 -30.32 20.95
N THR A 28 -4.97 -30.37 19.84
CA THR A 28 -5.17 -29.44 18.71
C THR A 28 -5.75 -30.19 17.51
N THR A 29 -6.84 -29.66 16.95
CA THR A 29 -7.43 -30.12 15.70
C THR A 29 -7.49 -28.99 14.68
N LYS A 30 -7.50 -29.33 13.39
CA LYS A 30 -7.54 -28.32 12.32
C LYS A 30 -8.98 -27.93 12.05
N GLY A 31 -9.25 -26.62 12.01
CA GLY A 31 -10.58 -26.07 11.73
C GLY A 31 -11.02 -26.30 10.28
N SER A 32 -12.33 -26.20 10.05
CA SER A 32 -12.96 -26.42 8.73
C SER A 32 -12.52 -25.41 7.66
N ASN A 33 -12.05 -24.23 8.05
CA ASN A 33 -11.52 -23.20 7.15
C ASN A 33 -10.07 -23.45 6.71
N GLY A 34 -9.39 -24.43 7.32
CA GLY A 34 -7.99 -24.78 7.06
C GLY A 34 -6.93 -23.77 7.52
N ALA A 35 -7.33 -22.58 7.97
CA ALA A 35 -6.45 -21.50 8.43
C ALA A 35 -6.38 -21.41 9.96
N CYS A 36 -7.51 -21.65 10.64
CA CYS A 36 -7.59 -21.66 12.10
C CYS A 36 -7.50 -23.09 12.64
N SER A 37 -6.98 -23.22 13.85
CA SER A 37 -6.96 -24.47 14.61
C SER A 37 -7.87 -24.33 15.83
N VAL A 38 -8.36 -25.47 16.32
CA VAL A 38 -9.18 -25.56 17.53
C VAL A 38 -8.39 -26.32 18.58
N HIS A 39 -8.22 -25.72 19.75
CA HIS A 39 -7.45 -26.27 20.86
C HIS A 39 -8.38 -26.60 22.02
N GLU A 40 -8.43 -27.85 22.45
CA GLU A 40 -9.33 -28.33 23.50
C GLU A 40 -8.58 -28.88 24.72
N TRP A 41 -9.06 -28.56 25.92
CA TRP A 41 -8.58 -29.15 27.17
C TRP A 41 -9.68 -29.12 28.24
N ASN A 42 -9.51 -29.89 29.31
CA ASN A 42 -10.40 -29.83 30.47
C ASN A 42 -9.78 -28.94 31.55
N GLY A 43 -10.60 -28.14 32.22
CA GLY A 43 -10.16 -27.26 33.31
C GLY A 43 -11.33 -26.87 34.20
N THR A 44 -11.13 -25.81 34.98
CA THR A 44 -12.16 -25.26 35.88
C THR A 44 -12.48 -23.83 35.48
N PHE A 45 -13.77 -23.50 35.44
CA PHE A 45 -14.26 -22.14 35.19
C PHE A 45 -15.41 -21.84 36.14
N LYS A 46 -15.33 -20.72 36.87
CA LYS A 46 -16.29 -20.37 37.94
C LYS A 46 -16.53 -21.52 38.93
N ASN A 47 -15.46 -22.19 39.34
CA ASN A 47 -15.46 -23.36 40.24
C ASN A 47 -16.22 -24.60 39.72
N GLU A 48 -16.57 -24.65 38.43
CA GLU A 48 -17.16 -25.81 37.79
C GLU A 48 -16.18 -26.49 36.82
N PRO A 49 -16.20 -27.83 36.68
CA PRO A 49 -15.42 -28.52 35.67
C PRO A 49 -16.00 -28.27 34.27
N VAL A 50 -15.17 -27.70 33.40
CA VAL A 50 -15.55 -27.34 32.03
C VAL A 50 -14.56 -27.90 31.01
N ARG A 51 -15.03 -28.05 29.78
CA ARG A 51 -14.17 -28.24 28.62
C ARG A 51 -13.94 -26.89 27.95
N PHE A 52 -12.68 -26.49 27.87
CA PHE A 52 -12.27 -25.31 27.14
C PHE A 52 -12.06 -25.65 25.67
N ARG A 53 -12.53 -24.76 24.80
CA ARG A 53 -12.30 -24.80 23.35
C ARG A 53 -11.80 -23.43 22.92
N MET A 54 -10.52 -23.33 22.58
CA MET A 54 -9.89 -22.10 22.07
C MET A 54 -9.77 -22.17 20.55
N THR A 55 -10.16 -21.09 19.89
CA THR A 55 -9.99 -20.88 18.44
C THR A 55 -9.59 -19.43 18.19
N SER A 56 -9.45 -19.02 16.93
CA SER A 56 -9.13 -17.64 16.56
C SER A 56 -9.91 -17.15 15.36
N VAL A 57 -9.93 -15.82 15.21
CA VAL A 57 -10.15 -15.15 13.93
C VAL A 57 -8.81 -14.89 13.23
N CYS A 58 -8.84 -14.13 12.13
CA CYS A 58 -7.64 -13.75 11.37
C CYS A 58 -7.69 -12.22 11.14
N GLY A 59 -7.68 -11.44 12.23
CA GLY A 59 -8.00 -10.02 12.19
C GLY A 59 -9.51 -9.76 12.01
N HIS A 60 -9.88 -8.62 11.41
CA HIS A 60 -11.28 -8.25 11.18
C HIS A 60 -12.07 -9.34 10.45
N VAL A 61 -13.22 -9.68 11.01
CA VAL A 61 -14.15 -10.66 10.42
C VAL A 61 -14.96 -9.98 9.33
N MET A 62 -15.36 -8.74 9.58
CA MET A 62 -16.19 -7.93 8.70
C MET A 62 -15.42 -6.71 8.19
N SER A 63 -15.79 -6.26 7.00
CA SER A 63 -15.37 -4.99 6.41
C SER A 63 -16.60 -4.19 6.04
N LEU A 64 -16.57 -2.88 6.25
CA LEU A 64 -17.64 -1.98 5.81
C LEU A 64 -17.50 -1.71 4.31
N ASP A 65 -18.58 -1.90 3.54
CA ASP A 65 -18.61 -1.61 2.10
C ASP A 65 -19.95 -0.95 1.73
N PHE A 66 -20.03 -0.34 0.55
CA PHE A 66 -21.31 0.15 0.05
C PHE A 66 -22.18 -0.99 -0.48
N THR A 67 -23.49 -0.76 -0.51
CA THR A 67 -24.42 -1.69 -1.17
C THR A 67 -24.06 -1.84 -2.65
N GLY A 68 -24.22 -3.05 -3.20
CA GLY A 68 -23.66 -3.42 -4.51
C GLY A 68 -23.96 -2.48 -5.70
N LYS A 69 -25.07 -1.72 -5.66
CA LYS A 69 -25.39 -0.68 -6.65
C LYS A 69 -24.38 0.47 -6.68
N TYR A 70 -23.81 0.83 -5.54
CA TYR A 70 -22.89 1.97 -5.39
C TYR A 70 -21.42 1.59 -5.62
N ASN A 71 -21.13 0.30 -5.84
CA ASN A 71 -19.75 -0.19 -6.01
C ASN A 71 -19.16 0.03 -7.40
N ASN A 72 -19.93 0.64 -8.32
CA ASN A 72 -19.49 0.94 -9.68
C ASN A 72 -19.28 2.44 -9.86
N TRP A 73 -18.01 2.84 -9.91
CA TRP A 73 -17.58 4.24 -10.06
C TRP A 73 -18.13 4.93 -11.31
N ASP A 74 -18.38 4.19 -12.40
CA ASP A 74 -18.85 4.78 -13.65
C ASP A 74 -20.35 5.13 -13.65
N LYS A 75 -21.10 4.68 -12.63
CA LYS A 75 -22.56 4.75 -12.60
C LYS A 75 -23.13 5.56 -11.45
N VAL A 76 -22.28 6.06 -10.55
CA VAL A 76 -22.70 6.65 -9.28
C VAL A 76 -22.17 8.06 -9.21
N ASP A 77 -23.05 9.02 -8.91
CA ASP A 77 -22.62 10.35 -8.54
C ASP A 77 -21.91 10.29 -7.18
N PRO A 78 -20.64 10.72 -7.07
CA PRO A 78 -19.90 10.70 -5.80
C PRO A 78 -20.60 11.45 -4.66
N VAL A 79 -21.43 12.45 -4.94
CA VAL A 79 -22.19 13.18 -3.91
C VAL A 79 -23.15 12.25 -3.16
N GLU A 80 -23.73 11.25 -3.83
CA GLU A 80 -24.70 10.33 -3.22
C GLU A 80 -24.07 9.47 -2.11
N LEU A 81 -22.76 9.25 -2.18
CA LEU A 81 -22.02 8.37 -1.26
C LEU A 81 -21.99 8.89 0.18
N PHE A 82 -22.24 10.18 0.40
CA PHE A 82 -22.39 10.75 1.73
C PHE A 82 -23.68 10.34 2.44
N SER A 83 -24.69 9.89 1.70
CA SER A 83 -26.02 9.56 2.24
C SER A 83 -26.42 8.10 2.04
N CYS A 84 -25.60 7.33 1.34
CA CYS A 84 -25.96 5.99 0.94
C CYS A 84 -25.75 4.98 2.10
N PRO A 85 -26.59 3.93 2.16
CA PRO A 85 -26.44 2.90 3.18
C PRO A 85 -25.20 2.04 2.93
N THR A 86 -24.49 1.74 4.01
CA THR A 86 -23.37 0.80 4.05
C THR A 86 -23.81 -0.56 4.57
N GLU A 87 -23.09 -1.61 4.17
CA GLU A 87 -23.30 -2.98 4.62
C GLU A 87 -21.99 -3.59 5.11
N LYS A 88 -22.06 -4.37 6.19
CA LYS A 88 -20.93 -5.18 6.66
C LYS A 88 -20.84 -6.44 5.79
N LYS A 89 -19.70 -6.67 5.15
CA LYS A 89 -19.38 -7.88 4.38
C LYS A 89 -18.24 -8.64 5.04
N GLU A 90 -18.11 -9.94 4.76
CA GLU A 90 -16.93 -10.69 5.20
C GLU A 90 -15.65 -10.07 4.60
N ALA A 91 -14.69 -9.72 5.46
CA ALA A 91 -13.41 -9.16 5.03
C ALA A 91 -12.62 -10.15 4.15
N MET A 92 -12.72 -11.44 4.49
CA MET A 92 -12.10 -12.54 3.75
C MET A 92 -13.09 -13.66 3.44
N PRO A 93 -13.93 -13.52 2.38
CA PRO A 93 -14.98 -14.49 2.04
C PRO A 93 -14.48 -15.92 1.77
N ARG A 94 -13.19 -16.07 1.47
CA ARG A 94 -12.56 -17.38 1.26
C ARG A 94 -12.44 -18.19 2.56
N LEU A 95 -12.28 -17.52 3.70
CA LEU A 95 -12.12 -18.16 5.00
C LEU A 95 -13.47 -18.57 5.61
N LYS A 96 -14.59 -18.01 5.12
CA LYS A 96 -15.95 -18.27 5.63
C LYS A 96 -15.99 -18.20 7.15
N MET A 97 -15.37 -17.16 7.71
CA MET A 97 -15.12 -17.03 9.15
C MET A 97 -16.41 -17.11 9.99
N PRO A 98 -17.52 -16.46 9.61
CA PRO A 98 -18.79 -16.59 10.35
C PRO A 98 -19.32 -18.03 10.38
N ALA A 99 -19.18 -18.77 9.28
CA ALA A 99 -19.63 -20.16 9.21
C ALA A 99 -18.75 -21.10 10.06
N PHE A 100 -17.43 -20.85 10.09
CA PHE A 100 -16.49 -21.57 10.96
C PHE A 100 -16.82 -21.35 12.43
N LEU A 101 -16.93 -20.09 12.86
CA LEU A 101 -17.27 -19.75 14.24
C LEU A 101 -18.65 -20.29 14.64
N GLY A 102 -19.63 -20.21 13.73
CA GLY A 102 -20.97 -20.76 13.94
C GLY A 102 -21.02 -22.29 14.04
N MET A 103 -19.98 -23.00 13.59
CA MET A 103 -19.83 -24.44 13.80
C MET A 103 -19.23 -24.71 15.18
N GLU A 104 -18.15 -24.01 15.54
CA GLU A 104 -17.42 -24.21 16.80
C GLU A 104 -18.21 -23.75 18.04
N ALA A 105 -19.08 -22.76 17.87
CA ALA A 105 -19.98 -22.25 18.89
C ALA A 105 -21.14 -23.20 19.23
N ARG A 106 -21.44 -24.19 18.38
CA ARG A 106 -22.55 -25.11 18.63
C ARG A 106 -22.26 -25.98 19.86
N GLY A 107 -23.18 -25.91 20.82
CA GLY A 107 -23.07 -26.68 22.06
C GLY A 107 -22.12 -26.07 23.11
N CYS A 108 -21.72 -24.81 22.93
CA CYS A 108 -21.00 -24.04 23.95
C CYS A 108 -21.97 -23.32 24.90
N ASP A 109 -21.63 -23.30 26.19
CA ASP A 109 -22.41 -22.66 27.25
C ASP A 109 -21.91 -21.24 27.55
N TYR A 110 -20.61 -21.01 27.40
CA TYR A 110 -19.98 -19.72 27.65
C TYR A 110 -19.11 -19.29 26.48
N LEU A 111 -19.03 -17.98 26.26
CA LEU A 111 -18.11 -17.34 25.33
C LEU A 111 -17.17 -16.41 26.10
N VAL A 112 -15.87 -16.52 25.83
CA VAL A 112 -14.82 -15.66 26.40
C VAL A 112 -13.98 -15.11 25.25
N LEU A 113 -13.86 -13.79 25.17
CA LEU A 113 -13.16 -13.11 24.08
C LEU A 113 -11.73 -12.77 24.52
N TRP A 114 -10.75 -13.18 23.72
CA TRP A 114 -9.31 -13.02 23.93
C TRP A 114 -8.68 -12.22 22.77
N LEU A 115 -9.36 -11.15 22.36
CA LEU A 115 -8.88 -10.25 21.31
C LEU A 115 -7.87 -9.24 21.89
N ASP A 116 -7.09 -8.59 21.03
CA ASP A 116 -6.11 -7.61 21.48
C ASP A 116 -6.84 -6.46 22.22
N CYS A 117 -6.29 -6.00 23.33
CA CYS A 117 -6.98 -5.06 24.24
C CYS A 117 -6.88 -3.59 23.78
N ASP A 118 -7.24 -3.34 22.52
CA ASP A 118 -7.35 -2.01 21.93
C ASP A 118 -8.75 -1.79 21.33
N LYS A 119 -8.98 -0.60 20.76
CA LYS A 119 -10.29 -0.27 20.18
C LYS A 119 -10.64 -1.16 18.98
N GLU A 120 -9.65 -1.64 18.23
CA GLU A 120 -9.87 -2.51 17.08
C GLU A 120 -10.28 -3.91 17.54
N GLY A 121 -9.61 -4.47 18.54
CA GLY A 121 -9.99 -5.74 19.16
C GLY A 121 -11.38 -5.68 19.80
N GLU A 122 -11.73 -4.59 20.47
CA GLU A 122 -13.10 -4.38 20.98
C GLU A 122 -14.14 -4.29 19.84
N ASN A 123 -13.82 -3.64 18.71
CA ASN A 123 -14.73 -3.64 17.55
C ASN A 123 -14.91 -5.07 16.99
N ILE A 124 -13.84 -5.87 16.93
CA ILE A 124 -13.92 -7.27 16.52
C ILE A 124 -14.77 -8.07 17.53
N CYS A 125 -14.72 -7.78 18.84
CA CYS A 125 -15.62 -8.39 19.83
C CYS A 125 -17.10 -8.19 19.43
N PHE A 126 -17.47 -6.97 19.04
CA PHE A 126 -18.84 -6.67 18.60
C PHE A 126 -19.19 -7.30 17.25
N GLU A 127 -18.23 -7.49 16.33
CA GLU A 127 -18.48 -8.25 15.09
C GLU A 127 -18.87 -9.70 15.39
N LEU A 128 -18.30 -10.29 16.44
CA LEU A 128 -18.61 -11.64 16.90
C LEU A 128 -19.96 -11.73 17.62
N ASP A 129 -20.34 -10.69 18.37
CA ASP A 129 -21.57 -10.64 19.18
C ASP A 129 -22.82 -10.28 18.35
N VAL A 130 -22.71 -9.33 17.40
CA VAL A 130 -23.84 -8.86 16.57
C VAL A 130 -24.36 -9.95 15.63
N HIS A 131 -23.54 -10.93 15.27
CA HIS A 131 -24.03 -12.15 14.65
C HIS A 131 -24.61 -13.11 15.71
N LYS A 132 -25.79 -12.75 16.24
CA LYS A 132 -26.68 -13.65 17.02
C LYS A 132 -26.91 -15.03 16.37
N ALA A 133 -26.61 -15.16 15.07
CA ALA A 133 -26.60 -16.41 14.31
C ALA A 133 -25.49 -17.40 14.73
N VAL A 134 -24.42 -16.94 15.38
CA VAL A 134 -23.27 -17.77 15.79
C VAL A 134 -23.54 -18.43 17.16
N PHE A 135 -24.26 -17.76 18.06
CA PHE A 135 -24.52 -18.23 19.43
C PHE A 135 -26.01 -18.29 19.80
N PRO A 136 -26.83 -19.16 19.16
CA PRO A 136 -28.28 -19.18 19.35
C PRO A 136 -28.76 -19.67 20.75
N LYS A 137 -27.86 -20.00 21.68
CA LYS A 137 -28.18 -20.53 23.03
C LYS A 137 -27.50 -19.82 24.19
N VAL A 138 -26.59 -18.89 23.95
CA VAL A 138 -25.97 -18.09 25.03
C VAL A 138 -26.95 -16.96 25.33
N GLY A 139 -27.95 -17.27 26.16
CA GLY A 139 -29.19 -16.49 26.28
C GLY A 139 -29.02 -15.05 26.72
N ASP A 140 -30.08 -14.27 26.46
CA ASP A 140 -30.27 -12.84 26.77
C ASP A 140 -30.04 -12.42 28.25
N ASN A 141 -29.56 -13.33 29.11
CA ASN A 141 -29.30 -13.13 30.54
C ASN A 141 -27.93 -13.64 31.01
N ALA A 142 -26.98 -13.97 30.12
CA ALA A 142 -25.60 -14.20 30.55
C ALA A 142 -24.98 -12.85 30.94
N PRO A 143 -24.60 -12.60 32.21
CA PRO A 143 -23.83 -11.42 32.52
C PRO A 143 -22.55 -11.52 31.69
N LEU A 144 -22.31 -10.54 30.81
CA LEU A 144 -20.98 -10.27 30.28
C LEU A 144 -20.10 -10.08 31.51
N GLY A 145 -19.47 -11.17 31.94
CA GLY A 145 -18.46 -11.15 32.97
C GLY A 145 -17.26 -10.47 32.35
N ARG A 146 -17.30 -9.13 32.27
CA ARG A 146 -16.10 -8.32 32.07
C ARG A 146 -15.22 -8.62 33.28
N LEU A 147 -14.32 -9.58 33.14
CA LEU A 147 -13.07 -9.54 33.88
C LEU A 147 -12.38 -8.28 33.38
N LYS A 148 -12.72 -7.14 33.99
CA LYS A 148 -11.89 -5.95 33.87
C LYS A 148 -10.55 -6.35 34.47
N PRO A 149 -9.45 -6.42 33.71
CA PRO A 149 -8.14 -6.33 34.35
C PRO A 149 -8.18 -5.06 35.22
N ARG A 150 -7.71 -5.15 36.46
CA ARG A 150 -7.58 -3.99 37.34
C ARG A 150 -6.82 -2.92 36.56
N MET A 151 -7.52 -1.87 36.12
CA MET A 151 -6.85 -0.64 35.73
C MET A 151 -6.18 -0.15 37.00
N GLY A 152 -4.84 -0.14 37.00
CA GLY A 152 -4.10 0.67 37.95
C GLY A 152 -4.56 2.12 37.83
N ASP A 153 -4.58 2.84 38.95
CA ASP A 153 -4.92 4.26 38.97
C ASP A 153 -4.07 5.01 37.95
N LYS A 154 -4.75 5.68 37.02
CA LYS A 154 -4.12 6.47 35.96
C LYS A 154 -3.56 7.74 36.57
N GLY A 155 -2.25 7.76 36.78
CA GLY A 155 -1.47 9.00 36.71
C GLY A 155 -1.56 9.61 35.30
N PRO A 156 -1.09 10.86 35.10
CA PRO A 156 -1.21 11.57 33.84
C PRO A 156 -0.15 11.08 32.83
N GLU A 157 -0.21 9.83 32.42
CA GLU A 157 0.74 9.26 31.46
C GLU A 157 -0.04 8.55 30.34
N LYS A 158 -0.22 9.24 29.22
CA LYS A 158 -0.45 8.60 27.90
C LYS A 158 0.89 8.10 27.35
N GLY A 159 1.65 7.38 28.17
CA GLY A 159 2.85 6.67 27.75
C GLY A 159 2.44 5.31 27.20
N ILE A 160 3.14 4.82 26.17
CA ILE A 160 3.07 3.42 25.77
C ILE A 160 3.54 2.62 26.99
N GLU A 161 2.61 2.00 27.73
CA GLU A 161 2.94 0.98 28.72
C GLU A 161 3.49 -0.24 27.96
N ILE A 162 4.76 -0.19 27.56
CA ILE A 162 5.53 -1.43 27.40
C ILE A 162 5.80 -1.92 28.82
N GLN A 163 4.78 -2.50 29.46
CA GLN A 163 5.02 -3.31 30.65
C GLN A 163 5.77 -4.56 30.18
N ILE A 164 7.09 -4.46 30.04
CA ILE A 164 7.98 -5.62 30.08
C ILE A 164 8.00 -6.11 31.53
N ARG A 165 6.84 -6.54 32.03
CA ARG A 165 6.72 -7.26 33.30
C ARG A 165 6.62 -8.73 32.96
N GLY A 166 7.66 -9.49 33.29
CA GLY A 166 7.61 -10.95 33.30
C GLY A 166 7.96 -11.64 31.98
N ILE A 167 8.93 -11.14 31.22
CA ILE A 167 9.62 -12.03 30.25
C ILE A 167 10.49 -12.98 31.08
N GLU A 168 9.95 -14.17 31.40
CA GLU A 168 10.70 -15.22 32.10
C GLU A 168 11.79 -15.85 31.21
N ASN A 169 11.76 -15.63 29.88
CA ASN A 169 12.75 -16.12 28.92
C ASN A 169 13.25 -15.00 28.00
N LEU A 170 14.48 -14.55 28.22
CA LEU A 170 15.18 -13.64 27.30
C LEU A 170 15.47 -14.37 25.99
N TYR A 171 15.02 -13.81 24.86
CA TYR A 171 15.35 -14.34 23.54
C TYR A 171 16.82 -14.09 23.20
N THR A 172 17.42 -15.02 22.47
CA THR A 172 18.78 -14.90 21.93
C THR A 172 18.76 -14.52 20.45
N GLU A 173 19.87 -14.00 19.92
CA GLU A 173 20.03 -13.68 18.48
C GLU A 173 19.83 -14.92 17.59
N SER A 174 20.06 -16.13 18.12
CA SER A 174 19.78 -17.38 17.40
C SER A 174 18.29 -17.72 17.26
N GLU A 175 17.43 -17.13 18.09
CA GLU A 175 15.98 -17.43 18.11
C GLU A 175 15.17 -16.38 17.35
N LEU A 176 15.63 -15.12 17.35
CA LEU A 176 15.04 -14.03 16.60
C LEU A 176 16.02 -13.60 15.49
N GLU A 177 15.67 -13.83 14.23
CA GLU A 177 16.55 -13.46 13.11
C GLU A 177 16.24 -12.05 12.57
N GLY A 178 17.28 -11.32 12.17
CA GLY A 178 17.18 -10.09 11.38
C GLY A 178 16.54 -8.90 12.11
N ASP A 179 15.53 -8.27 11.49
CA ASP A 179 14.90 -7.05 12.01
C ASP A 179 14.13 -7.28 13.33
N MET A 180 13.65 -8.50 13.59
CA MET A 180 12.98 -8.83 14.85
C MET A 180 13.92 -8.72 16.04
N TRP A 181 15.16 -9.22 15.90
CA TRP A 181 16.20 -9.06 16.92
C TRP A 181 16.60 -7.61 17.11
N ARG A 182 16.76 -6.85 16.03
CA ARG A 182 17.16 -5.43 16.11
C ARG A 182 16.15 -4.59 16.89
N ILE A 183 14.86 -4.83 16.70
CA ILE A 183 13.80 -4.15 17.46
C ILE A 183 13.80 -4.65 18.91
N TYR A 184 13.91 -5.96 19.14
CA TYR A 184 13.95 -6.53 20.48
C TYR A 184 15.14 -6.02 21.31
N ASP A 185 16.34 -5.98 20.72
CA ASP A 185 17.56 -5.46 21.34
C ASP A 185 17.42 -3.97 21.69
N TYR A 186 16.88 -3.16 20.77
CA TYR A 186 16.60 -1.74 21.05
C TYR A 186 15.61 -1.56 22.22
N VAL A 187 14.47 -2.26 22.20
CA VAL A 187 13.45 -2.18 23.25
C VAL A 187 14.01 -2.65 24.60
N THR A 188 14.78 -3.73 24.61
CA THR A 188 15.39 -4.28 25.83
C THR A 188 16.45 -3.33 26.39
N ARG A 189 17.36 -2.81 25.55
CA ARG A 189 18.38 -1.83 25.96
C ARG A 189 17.75 -0.54 26.47
N HIS A 190 16.71 -0.06 25.80
CA HIS A 190 16.00 1.14 26.23
C HIS A 190 15.32 0.92 27.59
N PHE A 191 14.70 -0.24 27.82
CA PHE A 191 14.12 -0.59 29.11
C PHE A 191 15.18 -0.71 30.23
N ILE A 192 16.35 -1.30 29.95
CA ILE A 192 17.44 -1.33 30.93
C ILE A 192 17.93 0.09 31.22
N ALA A 193 18.05 0.93 30.19
CA ALA A 193 18.48 2.31 30.33
C ALA A 193 17.54 3.16 31.21
N THR A 194 16.23 2.93 31.18
CA THR A 194 15.29 3.63 32.07
C THR A 194 15.41 3.21 33.55
N LEU A 195 16.04 2.07 33.82
CA LEU A 195 16.36 1.61 35.19
C LEU A 195 17.77 2.01 35.66
N CYS A 196 18.63 2.42 34.73
CA CYS A 196 19.98 2.90 35.03
C CYS A 196 19.97 4.33 35.60
N ARG A 197 21.12 4.75 36.14
CA ARG A 197 21.33 6.13 36.61
C ARG A 197 21.57 7.07 35.43
N ASP A 198 21.26 8.34 35.61
CA ASP A 198 21.55 9.39 34.63
C ASP A 198 23.06 9.51 34.35
N CYS A 199 23.41 9.87 33.12
CA CYS A 199 24.77 10.25 32.74
C CYS A 199 25.15 11.56 33.42
N ARG A 200 26.30 11.59 34.10
CA ARG A 200 26.81 12.78 34.79
C ARG A 200 28.08 13.26 34.12
N TYR A 201 28.13 14.54 33.80
CA TYR A 201 29.29 15.19 33.21
C TYR A 201 29.50 16.58 33.84
N LEU A 202 30.74 17.03 33.84
CA LEU A 202 31.14 18.36 34.30
C LEU A 202 31.23 19.29 33.08
N CYS A 203 30.40 20.32 33.03
CA CYS A 203 30.52 21.41 32.07
C CYS A 203 31.30 22.56 32.71
N THR A 204 32.43 22.93 32.12
CA THR A 204 33.24 24.08 32.53
C THR A 204 33.17 25.13 31.44
N THR A 205 32.70 26.34 31.77
CA THR A 205 32.62 27.46 30.81
C THR A 205 33.58 28.57 31.25
N ALA A 206 34.51 28.94 30.37
CA ALA A 206 35.39 30.08 30.54
C ALA A 206 34.92 31.24 29.65
N THR A 207 34.77 32.41 30.24
CA THR A 207 34.40 33.65 29.55
C THR A 207 35.60 34.57 29.43
N PHE A 208 35.84 35.08 28.22
CA PHE A 208 36.96 35.94 27.90
C PHE A 208 36.46 37.30 27.44
N GLN A 209 37.10 38.36 27.90
CA GLN A 209 36.83 39.72 27.45
C GLN A 209 37.99 40.21 26.59
N ILE A 210 37.69 40.61 25.34
CA ILE A 210 38.68 41.15 24.41
C ILE A 210 38.19 42.55 23.98
N GLY A 211 38.75 43.58 24.60
CA GLY A 211 38.27 44.96 24.41
C GLY A 211 36.84 45.11 24.96
N THR A 212 35.88 45.41 24.08
CA THR A 212 34.45 45.52 24.40
C THR A 212 33.66 44.23 24.21
N GLU A 213 34.23 43.23 23.53
CA GLU A 213 33.51 42.01 23.15
C GLU A 213 33.73 40.87 24.16
N THR A 214 32.72 40.01 24.29
CA THR A 214 32.75 38.85 25.19
C THR A 214 32.70 37.55 24.38
N PHE A 215 33.61 36.63 24.67
CA PHE A 215 33.69 35.29 24.07
C PHE A 215 33.53 34.23 25.15
N SER A 216 32.97 33.08 24.80
CA SER A 216 32.83 31.94 25.73
C SER A 216 33.36 30.66 25.11
N TYR A 217 34.11 29.89 25.90
CA TYR A 217 34.52 28.53 25.56
C TYR A 217 33.98 27.59 26.63
N SER A 218 33.31 26.51 26.21
CA SER A 218 32.81 25.49 27.13
C SER A 218 33.45 24.15 26.80
N GLY A 219 33.97 23.47 27.81
CA GLY A 219 34.47 22.10 27.71
C GLY A 219 33.65 21.20 28.63
N ASN A 220 33.32 20.00 28.16
CA ASN A 220 32.58 19.03 28.93
C ASN A 220 33.42 17.77 29.19
N THR A 221 33.42 17.29 30.43
CA THR A 221 34.17 16.10 30.86
C THR A 221 33.24 15.08 31.49
N LEU A 222 33.29 13.83 31.03
CA LEU A 222 32.47 12.75 31.57
C LEU A 222 32.89 12.41 33.01
N VAL A 223 31.91 12.28 33.91
CA VAL A 223 32.13 11.85 35.31
C VAL A 223 31.61 10.43 35.51
N ASP A 224 30.41 10.14 35.04
CA ASP A 224 29.76 8.83 35.11
C ASP A 224 28.91 8.62 33.86
N ALA A 225 29.10 7.50 33.16
CA ALA A 225 28.39 7.18 31.92
C ALA A 225 26.91 6.85 32.16
N GLY A 226 26.55 6.31 33.34
CA GLY A 226 25.17 5.92 33.64
C GLY A 226 24.54 5.06 32.54
N TYR A 227 23.30 5.39 32.13
CA TYR A 227 22.55 4.67 31.09
C TYR A 227 23.24 4.61 29.71
N THR A 228 24.17 5.51 29.43
CA THR A 228 24.83 5.60 28.11
C THR A 228 25.80 4.44 27.85
N GLU A 229 26.17 3.67 28.88
CA GLU A 229 26.92 2.42 28.73
C GLU A 229 26.12 1.37 27.96
N VAL A 230 24.81 1.29 28.22
CA VAL A 230 23.89 0.35 27.55
C VAL A 230 23.44 0.90 26.19
N MET A 231 23.13 2.20 26.13
CA MET A 231 22.74 2.91 24.91
C MET A 231 23.93 3.65 24.30
N HIS A 232 24.88 2.90 23.76
CA HIS A 232 26.15 3.43 23.24
C HIS A 232 26.01 4.48 22.12
N TRP A 233 24.89 4.54 21.40
CA TRP A 233 24.63 5.59 20.39
C TRP A 233 24.26 6.95 21.00
N GLN A 234 24.00 6.99 22.31
CA GLN A 234 23.87 8.21 23.11
C GLN A 234 25.08 8.43 24.03
N ALA A 235 26.18 7.69 23.80
CA ALA A 235 27.41 7.85 24.55
C ALA A 235 27.91 9.30 24.50
N PHE A 236 28.45 9.73 25.63
CA PHE A 236 29.12 11.01 25.73
C PHE A 236 30.27 11.07 24.71
N GLY A 237 30.43 12.24 24.08
CA GLY A 237 31.51 12.47 23.12
C GLY A 237 32.90 12.39 23.76
N LYS A 238 33.93 12.75 23.00
CA LYS A 238 35.29 12.90 23.57
C LYS A 238 35.28 14.02 24.61
N ASP A 239 36.02 13.83 25.70
CA ASP A 239 36.20 14.87 26.71
C ASP A 239 36.87 16.10 26.09
N GLU A 240 36.24 17.26 26.29
CA GLU A 240 36.81 18.56 25.96
C GLU A 240 37.24 19.24 27.25
N PHE A 241 38.55 19.37 27.44
CA PHE A 241 39.12 19.98 28.63
C PHE A 241 39.31 21.47 28.43
N VAL A 242 38.74 22.26 29.34
CA VAL A 242 39.14 23.65 29.50
C VAL A 242 40.49 23.65 30.22
N PRO A 243 41.52 24.34 29.69
CA PRO A 243 42.78 24.52 30.40
C PRO A 243 42.53 25.11 31.79
N VAL A 244 43.39 24.79 32.76
CA VAL A 244 43.30 25.38 34.10
C VAL A 244 43.62 26.86 33.99
N LEU A 245 42.60 27.70 34.12
CA LEU A 245 42.67 29.17 34.05
C LEU A 245 42.21 29.74 35.39
N LYS A 246 42.87 30.80 35.85
CA LYS A 246 42.41 31.58 37.00
C LYS A 246 41.59 32.77 36.53
N VAL A 247 40.70 33.22 37.41
CA VAL A 247 39.99 34.49 37.20
C VAL A 247 41.04 35.59 37.10
N ASP A 248 40.88 36.45 36.09
CA ASP A 248 41.79 37.56 35.73
C ASP A 248 43.13 37.17 35.06
N ASP A 249 43.30 35.92 34.62
CA ASP A 249 44.46 35.55 33.80
C ASP A 249 44.45 36.27 32.43
N VAL A 250 45.56 36.92 32.09
CA VAL A 250 45.72 37.63 30.81
C VAL A 250 46.32 36.69 29.76
N LEU A 251 45.51 36.32 28.77
CA LEU A 251 45.94 35.45 27.66
C LEU A 251 46.14 36.26 26.37
N LYS A 252 47.14 35.87 25.57
CA LYS A 252 47.38 36.48 24.25
C LYS A 252 46.55 35.77 23.19
N ALA A 253 45.65 36.50 22.52
CA ALA A 253 44.93 35.98 21.37
C ALA A 253 45.90 35.72 20.20
N HIS A 254 45.97 34.48 19.72
CA HIS A 254 46.88 34.09 18.63
C HIS A 254 46.31 34.40 17.24
N ASP A 255 45.05 34.07 16.99
CA ASP A 255 44.38 34.24 15.71
C ASP A 255 42.98 34.79 15.96
N HIS A 256 42.57 35.78 15.18
CA HIS A 256 41.25 36.38 15.23
C HIS A 256 40.74 36.54 13.81
N ARG A 257 39.61 35.90 13.53
CA ARG A 257 39.00 35.89 12.19
C ARG A 257 37.53 36.23 12.31
N LEU A 258 37.07 37.10 11.43
CA LEU A 258 35.66 37.30 11.22
C LEU A 258 35.21 36.31 10.15
N VAL A 259 34.46 35.28 10.56
CA VAL A 259 33.97 34.25 9.64
C VAL A 259 32.57 34.63 9.19
N GLU A 260 32.41 34.81 7.89
CA GLU A 260 31.10 34.97 7.27
C GLU A 260 30.44 33.59 7.12
N CYS A 261 29.22 33.45 7.62
CA CYS A 261 28.43 32.22 7.58
C CYS A 261 27.07 32.49 6.93
N GLN A 262 26.51 31.48 6.25
CA GLN A 262 25.17 31.55 5.65
C GLN A 262 24.24 30.52 6.29
N THR A 263 22.99 30.91 6.55
CA THR A 263 21.95 29.98 7.03
C THR A 263 21.58 29.00 5.93
N SER A 264 21.48 27.71 6.27
CA SER A 264 21.01 26.68 5.35
C SER A 264 19.49 26.53 5.43
N PRO A 265 18.80 26.27 4.31
CA PRO A 265 17.37 25.95 4.34
C PRO A 265 17.14 24.61 5.08
N PRO A 266 15.95 24.41 5.65
CA PRO A 266 15.57 23.13 6.24
C PRO A 266 15.53 22.03 5.16
N ASP A 267 15.83 20.80 5.56
CA ASP A 267 15.72 19.62 4.71
C ASP A 267 14.28 19.08 4.71
N TYR A 268 14.00 18.07 3.88
CA TYR A 268 12.75 17.34 3.91
C TYR A 268 12.57 16.56 5.21
N LEU A 269 11.32 16.41 5.62
CA LEU A 269 10.95 15.71 6.84
C LEU A 269 11.30 14.22 6.76
N THR A 270 11.90 13.71 7.81
CA THR A 270 12.05 12.28 8.08
C THR A 270 10.74 11.66 8.55
N GLU A 271 10.60 10.33 8.44
CA GLU A 271 9.44 9.63 9.01
C GLU A 271 9.25 9.93 10.50
N ALA A 272 10.34 10.05 11.28
CA ALA A 272 10.28 10.37 12.70
C ALA A 272 9.76 11.79 12.98
N GLU A 273 10.18 12.78 12.19
CA GLU A 273 9.65 14.14 12.29
C GLU A 273 8.18 14.21 11.89
N VAL A 274 7.76 13.45 10.88
CA VAL A 274 6.34 13.35 10.51
C VAL A 274 5.51 12.71 11.61
N ILE A 275 5.99 11.64 12.24
CA ILE A 275 5.33 11.03 13.42
C ILE A 275 5.16 12.09 14.51
N THR A 276 6.23 12.82 14.84
CA THR A 276 6.22 13.88 15.86
C THR A 276 5.23 15.00 15.51
N LEU A 277 5.15 15.40 14.24
CA LEU A 277 4.17 16.40 13.78
C LEU A 277 2.73 15.89 13.86
N MET A 278 2.49 14.64 13.49
CA MET A 278 1.16 14.03 13.58
C MET A 278 0.68 13.94 15.04
N GLU A 279 1.56 13.54 15.96
CA GLU A 279 1.29 13.52 17.41
C GLU A 279 1.04 14.93 17.95
N LYS A 280 1.88 15.91 17.59
CA LYS A 280 1.72 17.31 17.99
C LYS A 280 0.38 17.90 17.54
N HIS A 281 -0.10 17.52 16.35
CA HIS A 281 -1.37 17.98 15.80
C HIS A 281 -2.56 17.07 16.14
N GLY A 282 -2.34 16.00 16.93
CA GLY A 282 -3.40 15.11 17.38
C GLY A 282 -4.13 14.40 16.24
N ILE A 283 -3.41 13.96 15.22
CA ILE A 283 -3.94 13.18 14.09
C ILE A 283 -3.25 11.81 14.01
N GLY A 284 -3.98 10.77 13.59
CA GLY A 284 -3.46 9.41 13.60
C GLY A 284 -3.44 8.79 15.00
N THR A 285 -4.36 9.18 15.87
CA THR A 285 -4.52 8.60 17.21
C THR A 285 -4.77 7.09 17.15
N ASP A 286 -4.58 6.40 18.27
CA ASP A 286 -4.73 4.92 18.40
C ASP A 286 -3.80 4.11 17.48
N ALA A 287 -2.49 4.45 17.45
CA ALA A 287 -1.46 3.72 16.69
C ALA A 287 -1.71 3.62 15.17
N SER A 288 -2.49 4.55 14.60
CA SER A 288 -2.80 4.59 13.16
C SER A 288 -1.79 5.40 12.31
N ILE A 289 -0.89 6.17 12.93
CA ILE A 289 0.18 6.93 12.25
C ILE A 289 0.94 6.09 11.19
N PRO A 290 1.45 4.87 11.49
CA PRO A 290 2.22 4.09 10.51
C PRO A 290 1.39 3.73 9.28
N VAL A 291 0.08 3.51 9.45
CA VAL A 291 -0.83 3.19 8.35
C VAL A 291 -0.97 4.39 7.41
N HIS A 292 -1.16 5.59 7.96
CA HIS A 292 -1.27 6.82 7.17
C HIS A 292 0.01 7.15 6.41
N ILE A 293 1.17 7.06 7.06
CA ILE A 293 2.48 7.29 6.41
C ILE A 293 2.73 6.25 5.30
N ASN A 294 2.43 4.97 5.57
CA ASN A 294 2.57 3.92 4.55
C ASN A 294 1.63 4.14 3.35
N ASN A 295 0.41 4.64 3.58
CA ASN A 295 -0.55 4.91 2.50
C ASN A 295 -0.05 5.95 1.51
N ILE A 296 0.51 7.08 1.98
CA ILE A 296 1.04 8.13 1.09
C ILE A 296 2.28 7.67 0.32
N CYS A 297 3.10 6.80 0.93
CA CYS A 297 4.23 6.14 0.27
C CYS A 297 3.77 5.15 -0.82
N GLN A 298 2.80 4.27 -0.50
CA GLN A 298 2.26 3.29 -1.44
C GLN A 298 1.57 3.93 -2.64
N ARG A 299 0.93 5.09 -2.44
CA ARG A 299 0.28 5.87 -3.49
C ARG A 299 1.25 6.73 -4.30
N ASN A 300 2.53 6.74 -3.95
CA ASN A 300 3.57 7.49 -4.64
C ASN A 300 3.33 9.01 -4.61
N TYR A 301 2.72 9.52 -3.54
CA TYR A 301 2.67 10.96 -3.24
C TYR A 301 3.99 11.45 -2.65
N VAL A 302 4.68 10.57 -1.92
CA VAL A 302 6.02 10.79 -1.39
C VAL A 302 6.91 9.60 -1.75
N ALA A 303 8.19 9.86 -1.94
CA ALA A 303 9.23 8.85 -2.13
C ALA A 303 10.19 8.86 -0.93
N VAL A 304 10.60 7.67 -0.49
CA VAL A 304 11.57 7.53 0.61
C VAL A 304 12.97 7.72 0.05
N GLY A 305 13.59 8.86 0.37
CA GLY A 305 14.96 9.21 0.00
C GLY A 305 16.01 8.70 0.99
N ASN A 306 17.24 9.18 0.82
CA ASN A 306 18.36 8.86 1.72
C ASN A 306 18.05 9.33 3.14
N GLY A 307 18.36 8.50 4.13
CA GLY A 307 18.07 8.80 5.54
C GLY A 307 16.58 8.72 5.91
N ARG A 308 15.76 7.98 5.14
CA ARG A 308 14.31 7.85 5.33
C ARG A 308 13.56 9.19 5.32
N LYS A 309 14.05 10.14 4.49
CA LYS A 309 13.38 11.42 4.22
C LYS A 309 12.23 11.22 3.26
N LEU A 310 11.11 11.88 3.52
CA LEU A 310 9.90 11.82 2.70
C LEU A 310 9.93 12.96 1.69
N ILE A 311 10.28 12.65 0.45
CA ILE A 311 10.41 13.62 -0.64
C ILE A 311 9.09 13.64 -1.43
N PRO A 312 8.34 14.75 -1.44
CA PRO A 312 7.10 14.86 -2.21
C PRO A 312 7.34 14.65 -3.70
N THR A 313 6.50 13.85 -4.35
CA THR A 313 6.49 13.72 -5.80
C THR A 313 5.72 14.89 -6.42
N ASN A 314 5.92 15.14 -7.72
CA ASN A 314 5.18 16.18 -8.43
C ASN A 314 3.66 16.02 -8.27
N LEU A 315 3.15 14.77 -8.25
CA LEU A 315 1.74 14.51 -8.02
C LEU A 315 1.30 14.91 -6.61
N GLY A 316 2.07 14.55 -5.58
CA GLY A 316 1.78 14.95 -4.20
C GLY A 316 1.76 16.47 -4.02
N ILE A 317 2.75 17.17 -4.58
CA ILE A 317 2.85 18.65 -4.50
C ILE A 317 1.64 19.31 -5.16
N VAL A 318 1.29 18.90 -6.39
CA VAL A 318 0.17 19.50 -7.13
C VAL A 318 -1.17 19.25 -6.45
N LEU A 319 -1.37 18.05 -5.90
CA LEU A 319 -2.57 17.74 -5.13
C LEU A 319 -2.70 18.64 -3.90
N VAL A 320 -1.66 18.71 -3.06
CA VAL A 320 -1.68 19.53 -1.85
C VAL A 320 -1.92 21.01 -2.18
N HIS A 321 -1.18 21.57 -3.14
CA HIS A 321 -1.38 22.97 -3.55
C HIS A 321 -2.77 23.20 -4.17
N GLY A 322 -3.30 22.23 -4.92
CA GLY A 322 -4.64 22.29 -5.50
C GLY A 322 -5.73 22.30 -4.42
N TYR A 323 -5.66 21.37 -3.47
CA TYR A 323 -6.58 21.35 -2.33
C TYR A 323 -6.47 22.63 -1.50
N GLN A 324 -5.26 23.07 -1.18
CA GLN A 324 -5.03 24.28 -0.38
C GLN A 324 -5.55 25.56 -1.07
N LYS A 325 -5.49 25.63 -2.41
CA LYS A 325 -6.04 26.76 -3.19
C LYS A 325 -7.57 26.78 -3.17
N ILE A 326 -8.21 25.61 -3.11
CA ILE A 326 -9.67 25.49 -3.07
C ILE A 326 -10.17 25.70 -1.63
N ASP A 327 -9.71 24.86 -0.70
CA ASP A 327 -10.09 24.88 0.71
C ASP A 327 -8.89 24.46 1.57
N PRO A 328 -8.21 25.41 2.26
CA PRO A 328 -7.07 25.11 3.13
C PRO A 328 -7.36 24.09 4.23
N GLU A 329 -8.61 23.99 4.70
CA GLU A 329 -8.98 23.06 5.77
C GLU A 329 -8.94 21.59 5.34
N LEU A 330 -8.87 21.30 4.03
CA LEU A 330 -8.68 19.94 3.52
C LEU A 330 -7.24 19.44 3.71
N VAL A 331 -6.27 20.35 3.82
CA VAL A 331 -4.85 20.02 4.00
C VAL A 331 -4.41 20.20 5.46
N LEU A 332 -4.94 21.21 6.14
CA LEU A 332 -4.61 21.47 7.54
C LEU A 332 -5.16 20.38 8.47
N PRO A 333 -4.41 19.98 9.51
CA PRO A 333 -4.80 18.86 10.38
C PRO A 333 -5.99 19.17 11.30
N THR A 334 -6.42 20.43 11.39
CA THR A 334 -7.43 20.94 12.32
C THR A 334 -8.74 20.16 12.27
N MET A 335 -9.28 19.95 11.07
CA MET A 335 -10.54 19.23 10.88
C MET A 335 -10.41 17.76 11.30
N ARG A 336 -9.30 17.12 10.93
CA ARG A 336 -9.05 15.72 11.26
C ARG A 336 -8.88 15.52 12.77
N SER A 337 -8.12 16.40 13.42
CA SER A 337 -7.91 16.38 14.86
C SER A 337 -9.22 16.48 15.63
N ALA A 338 -10.09 17.42 15.24
CA ALA A 338 -11.41 17.58 15.85
C ALA A 338 -12.31 16.33 15.69
N VAL A 339 -12.27 15.68 14.52
CA VAL A 339 -13.02 14.43 14.30
C VAL A 339 -12.48 13.31 15.18
N GLU A 340 -11.15 13.14 15.27
CA GLU A 340 -10.55 12.12 16.14
C GLU A 340 -10.83 12.37 17.63
N GLU A 341 -10.88 13.62 18.06
CA GLU A 341 -11.33 13.98 19.41
C GLU A 341 -12.79 13.59 19.65
N GLN A 342 -13.70 13.87 18.69
CA GLN A 342 -15.10 13.45 18.79
C GLN A 342 -15.25 11.92 18.84
N LEU A 343 -14.46 11.17 18.06
CA LEU A 343 -14.41 9.70 18.12
C LEU A 343 -13.94 9.21 19.49
N ASN A 344 -12.96 9.88 20.10
CA ASN A 344 -12.53 9.59 21.47
C ASN A 344 -13.64 9.87 22.50
N LEU A 345 -14.44 10.93 22.33
CA LEU A 345 -15.58 11.20 23.20
C LEU A 345 -16.67 10.12 23.09
N ILE A 346 -16.90 9.55 21.91
CA ILE A 346 -17.80 8.39 21.74
C ILE A 346 -17.27 7.19 22.53
N ALA A 347 -15.97 6.90 22.43
CA ALA A 347 -15.36 5.77 23.15
C ALA A 347 -15.49 5.90 24.68
N VAL A 348 -15.49 7.12 25.22
CA VAL A 348 -15.70 7.41 26.66
C VAL A 348 -17.19 7.47 27.02
N GLY A 349 -18.10 7.45 26.04
CA GLY A 349 -19.54 7.56 26.25
C GLY A 349 -20.02 9.00 26.53
N ARG A 350 -19.25 10.01 26.14
CA ARG A 350 -19.56 11.45 26.30
C ARG A 350 -20.17 12.10 25.05
N ALA A 351 -20.17 11.40 23.92
CA ALA A 351 -20.77 11.86 22.68
C ALA A 351 -21.60 10.74 22.05
N ASP A 352 -22.69 11.12 21.37
CA ASP A 352 -23.55 10.19 20.66
C ASP A 352 -22.99 9.86 19.27
N PHE A 353 -23.01 8.57 18.91
CA PHE A 353 -22.49 8.08 17.64
C PHE A 353 -23.21 8.70 16.44
N GLN A 354 -24.55 8.72 16.46
CA GLN A 354 -25.34 9.15 15.31
C GLN A 354 -25.25 10.66 15.09
N ALA A 355 -25.18 11.44 16.18
CA ALA A 355 -24.98 12.87 16.11
C ALA A 355 -23.61 13.23 15.49
N VAL A 356 -22.52 12.61 15.96
CA VAL A 356 -21.17 12.84 15.43
C VAL A 356 -21.07 12.43 13.96
N LEU A 357 -21.64 11.27 13.60
CA LEU A 357 -21.64 10.77 12.22
C LEU A 357 -22.38 11.73 11.28
N SER A 358 -23.58 12.17 11.67
CA SER A 358 -24.39 13.08 10.86
C SER A 358 -23.72 14.44 10.69
N HIS A 359 -23.17 14.98 11.78
CA HIS A 359 -22.47 16.27 11.79
C HIS A 359 -21.23 16.24 10.89
N THR A 360 -20.36 15.23 11.05
CA THR A 360 -19.11 15.11 10.29
C THR A 360 -19.40 14.91 8.80
N THR A 361 -20.31 13.99 8.48
CA THR A 361 -20.69 13.69 7.08
C THR A 361 -21.28 14.92 6.38
N GLU A 362 -22.11 15.72 7.06
CA GLU A 362 -22.70 16.93 6.49
C GLU A 362 -21.65 18.02 6.22
N ILE A 363 -20.65 18.18 7.11
CA ILE A 363 -19.54 19.12 6.88
C ILE A 363 -18.77 18.73 5.63
N PHE A 364 -18.35 17.47 5.52
CA PHE A 364 -17.60 16.99 4.35
C PHE A 364 -18.44 17.01 3.07
N ARG A 365 -19.75 16.76 3.15
CA ARG A 365 -20.66 16.89 2.00
C ARG A 365 -20.67 18.32 1.45
N ARG A 366 -20.76 19.32 2.33
CA ARG A 366 -20.72 20.75 1.93
C ARG A 366 -19.37 21.13 1.33
N LYS A 367 -18.27 20.70 1.96
CA LYS A 367 -16.91 20.91 1.43
C LYS A 367 -16.73 20.25 0.07
N PHE A 368 -17.25 19.04 -0.13
CA PHE A 368 -17.21 18.35 -1.42
C PHE A 368 -17.99 19.10 -2.50
N GLN A 369 -19.20 19.58 -2.20
CA GLN A 369 -19.97 20.38 -3.15
C GLN A 369 -19.25 21.67 -3.54
N TYR A 370 -18.58 22.32 -2.57
CA TYR A 370 -17.75 23.49 -2.84
C TYR A 370 -16.53 23.12 -3.70
N PHE A 371 -15.84 22.02 -3.38
CA PHE A 371 -14.71 21.51 -4.13
C PHE A 371 -15.05 21.26 -5.60
N VAL A 372 -16.17 20.59 -5.88
CA VAL A 372 -16.62 20.31 -7.25
C VAL A 372 -16.93 21.60 -8.03
N ARG A 373 -17.48 22.62 -7.37
CA ARG A 373 -17.74 23.94 -8.01
C ARG A 373 -16.46 24.69 -8.34
N SER A 374 -15.39 24.47 -7.58
CA SER A 374 -14.10 25.16 -7.72
C SER A 374 -13.01 24.28 -8.32
N ILE A 375 -13.38 23.17 -8.98
CA ILE A 375 -12.44 22.18 -9.51
C ILE A 375 -11.48 22.75 -10.56
N GLU A 376 -11.90 23.78 -11.28
CA GLU A 376 -11.07 24.47 -12.30
C GLU A 376 -9.75 24.99 -11.71
N ALA A 377 -9.73 25.38 -10.43
CA ALA A 377 -8.53 25.85 -9.76
C ALA A 377 -7.46 24.74 -9.63
N MET A 378 -7.88 23.48 -9.52
CA MET A 378 -7.02 22.31 -9.50
C MET A 378 -6.56 21.95 -10.92
N ASP A 379 -7.47 21.98 -11.91
CA ASP A 379 -7.13 21.68 -13.31
C ASP A 379 -6.03 22.57 -13.86
N GLN A 380 -6.07 23.88 -13.55
CA GLN A 380 -5.01 24.83 -13.92
C GLN A 380 -3.61 24.40 -13.44
N LEU A 381 -3.50 23.87 -12.23
CA LEU A 381 -2.22 23.44 -11.66
C LEU A 381 -1.76 22.11 -12.27
N PHE A 382 -2.70 21.24 -12.62
CA PHE A 382 -2.41 19.99 -13.32
C PHE A 382 -1.94 20.25 -14.76
N GLU A 383 -2.54 21.19 -15.49
CA GLU A 383 -2.13 21.53 -16.86
C GLU A 383 -0.69 22.06 -16.96
N VAL A 384 -0.23 22.80 -15.95
CA VAL A 384 1.13 23.35 -15.91
C VAL A 384 2.18 22.27 -15.62
N ASN A 385 1.91 21.38 -14.67
CA ASN A 385 2.88 20.38 -14.21
C ASN A 385 2.83 19.07 -15.00
N PHE A 386 1.68 18.77 -15.59
CA PHE A 386 1.50 17.61 -16.44
C PHE A 386 1.19 18.09 -17.84
N SER A 387 2.10 17.83 -18.78
CA SER A 387 1.83 18.07 -20.19
C SER A 387 0.51 17.37 -20.55
N SER A 388 -0.48 18.13 -21.02
CA SER A 388 -1.71 17.55 -21.57
C SER A 388 -1.34 16.45 -22.56
N LEU A 389 -2.16 15.39 -22.67
CA LEU A 389 -1.93 14.36 -23.70
C LEU A 389 -1.74 14.98 -25.11
N LYS A 390 -2.28 16.18 -25.33
CA LYS A 390 -2.15 17.01 -26.54
C LYS A 390 -0.70 17.47 -26.80
N ALA A 391 0.12 17.64 -25.75
CA ALA A 391 1.51 18.08 -25.81
C ALA A 391 2.54 16.95 -25.57
N SER A 392 2.11 15.78 -25.10
CA SER A 392 2.98 14.64 -24.83
C SER A 392 3.10 13.67 -26.01
N GLY A 393 4.31 13.20 -26.30
CA GLY A 393 4.57 12.15 -27.31
C GLY A 393 5.13 12.66 -28.64
N LYS A 394 5.77 11.74 -29.38
CA LYS A 394 6.40 12.00 -30.68
C LYS A 394 5.38 11.82 -31.80
N ALA A 395 5.32 12.74 -32.77
CA ALA A 395 4.53 12.55 -33.98
C ALA A 395 4.91 11.21 -34.66
N LEU A 396 3.93 10.32 -34.87
CA LEU A 396 4.18 8.99 -35.43
C LEU A 396 3.35 8.70 -36.68
N SER A 397 2.02 8.80 -36.65
CA SER A 397 1.17 8.48 -37.82
C SER A 397 0.05 9.49 -38.00
N ARG A 398 -0.47 9.63 -39.22
CA ARG A 398 -1.55 10.57 -39.54
C ARG A 398 -2.93 10.02 -39.22
N CYS A 399 -3.78 10.87 -38.64
CA CYS A 399 -5.18 10.58 -38.35
C CYS A 399 -6.00 10.53 -39.65
N GLY A 400 -6.84 9.51 -39.84
CA GLY A 400 -7.71 9.41 -41.03
C GLY A 400 -8.81 10.48 -41.05
N LYS A 401 -9.25 10.97 -39.88
CA LYS A 401 -10.30 12.00 -39.77
C LYS A 401 -9.82 13.39 -40.18
N CYS A 402 -8.68 13.85 -39.63
CA CYS A 402 -8.19 15.22 -39.81
C CYS A 402 -6.87 15.34 -40.57
N ARG A 403 -6.25 14.21 -40.97
CA ARG A 403 -4.98 14.13 -41.71
C ARG A 403 -3.75 14.70 -41.01
N ARG A 404 -3.89 15.21 -39.77
CA ARG A 404 -2.77 15.69 -38.93
C ARG A 404 -2.06 14.53 -38.23
N TYR A 405 -0.80 14.76 -37.86
CA TYR A 405 -0.01 13.78 -37.10
C TYR A 405 -0.60 13.55 -35.70
N MET A 406 -0.77 12.28 -35.36
CA MET A 406 -1.05 11.78 -34.03
C MET A 406 0.25 11.58 -33.27
N ARG A 407 0.21 11.87 -31.97
CA ARG A 407 1.34 11.74 -31.06
C ARG A 407 1.35 10.34 -30.45
N TYR A 408 2.50 9.68 -30.53
CA TYR A 408 2.76 8.40 -29.89
C TYR A 408 3.27 8.61 -28.48
N ILE A 409 2.48 8.16 -27.52
CA ILE A 409 2.76 8.22 -26.10
C ILE A 409 3.28 6.84 -25.68
N GLN A 410 4.58 6.78 -25.39
CA GLN A 410 5.29 5.54 -25.01
C GLN A 410 5.05 5.10 -23.56
N ALA A 411 4.43 5.97 -22.74
CA ALA A 411 4.04 5.61 -21.37
C ALA A 411 3.05 4.44 -21.40
N LYS A 412 3.20 3.47 -20.49
CA LYS A 412 2.33 2.29 -20.45
C LYS A 412 0.97 2.66 -19.83
N PRO A 413 -0.17 2.30 -20.46
CA PRO A 413 -0.29 1.59 -21.73
C PRO A 413 -0.01 2.49 -22.95
N ALA A 414 0.81 1.99 -23.87
CA ALA A 414 1.19 2.75 -25.08
C ALA A 414 -0.04 3.07 -25.95
N ARG A 415 -0.13 4.31 -26.43
CA ARG A 415 -1.31 4.84 -27.14
C ARG A 415 -0.94 5.92 -28.15
N LEU A 416 -1.82 6.13 -29.13
CA LEU A 416 -1.78 7.26 -30.05
C LEU A 416 -2.86 8.27 -29.68
N HIS A 417 -2.52 9.55 -29.66
CA HIS A 417 -3.48 10.62 -29.40
C HIS A 417 -3.46 11.64 -30.54
N CYS A 418 -4.64 12.01 -31.03
CA CYS A 418 -4.79 13.07 -32.03
C CYS A 418 -5.16 14.39 -31.36
N SER A 419 -4.21 15.32 -31.24
CA SER A 419 -4.44 16.61 -30.55
C SER A 419 -5.54 17.48 -31.16
N HIS A 420 -5.95 17.23 -32.41
CA HIS A 420 -6.98 18.03 -33.11
C HIS A 420 -8.38 17.40 -33.08
N CYS A 421 -8.46 16.06 -33.10
CA CYS A 421 -9.74 15.35 -32.95
C CYS A 421 -10.07 15.00 -31.50
N ASP A 422 -9.11 15.21 -30.59
CA ASP A 422 -9.14 14.80 -29.17
C ASP A 422 -9.37 13.29 -28.94
N ASP A 423 -9.16 12.48 -29.97
CA ASP A 423 -9.34 11.03 -29.91
C ASP A 423 -8.06 10.31 -29.44
N THR A 424 -8.22 9.29 -28.60
CA THR A 424 -7.12 8.42 -28.13
C THR A 424 -7.34 6.98 -28.57
N TYR A 425 -6.32 6.40 -29.23
CA TYR A 425 -6.33 5.06 -29.79
C TYR A 425 -5.34 4.16 -29.03
N ALA A 426 -5.83 3.04 -28.47
CA ALA A 426 -4.98 2.06 -27.82
C ALA A 426 -4.10 1.32 -28.84
N LEU A 427 -2.89 0.95 -28.43
CA LEU A 427 -1.96 0.14 -29.22
C LEU A 427 -1.63 -1.19 -28.51
N PRO A 428 -1.17 -2.22 -29.26
CA PRO A 428 -0.77 -3.48 -28.65
C PRO A 428 0.43 -3.28 -27.71
N GLN A 429 0.35 -3.89 -26.52
CA GLN A 429 1.36 -3.75 -25.47
C GLN A 429 2.56 -4.69 -25.70
N ASN A 430 3.70 -4.38 -25.07
CA ASN A 430 4.92 -5.21 -25.10
C ASN A 430 5.51 -5.46 -26.50
N GLY A 431 5.62 -4.41 -27.31
CA GLY A 431 6.31 -4.48 -28.60
C GLY A 431 6.75 -3.10 -29.10
N THR A 432 7.44 -3.10 -30.23
CA THR A 432 7.83 -1.87 -30.92
C THR A 432 6.81 -1.54 -32.00
N VAL A 433 6.42 -0.26 -32.09
CA VAL A 433 5.47 0.26 -33.07
C VAL A 433 6.22 1.17 -34.03
N ARG A 434 6.03 0.96 -35.33
CA ARG A 434 6.63 1.77 -36.42
C ARG A 434 5.61 2.04 -37.51
N ILE A 435 5.78 3.12 -38.26
CA ILE A 435 4.96 3.40 -39.45
C ILE A 435 5.13 2.25 -40.45
N TYR A 436 4.03 1.76 -41.01
CA TYR A 436 4.06 0.70 -42.01
C TYR A 436 4.00 1.29 -43.42
N ARG A 437 5.18 1.55 -44.00
CA ARG A 437 5.38 1.96 -45.40
C ARG A 437 4.56 3.20 -45.86
N GLU A 438 4.08 4.03 -44.92
CA GLU A 438 3.21 5.20 -45.18
C GLU A 438 1.90 4.87 -45.90
N LEU A 439 1.45 3.61 -45.81
CA LEU A 439 0.24 3.15 -46.48
C LEU A 439 -0.99 3.43 -45.62
N LYS A 440 -2.11 3.69 -46.27
CA LYS A 440 -3.38 4.01 -45.62
C LYS A 440 -4.31 2.81 -45.67
N CYS A 441 -5.17 2.72 -44.66
CA CYS A 441 -6.27 1.77 -44.66
C CYS A 441 -7.32 2.22 -45.70
N PRO A 442 -7.79 1.32 -46.59
CA PRO A 442 -8.77 1.66 -47.62
C PRO A 442 -10.19 1.90 -47.09
N LEU A 443 -10.42 1.67 -45.79
CA LEU A 443 -11.73 1.84 -45.14
C LEU A 443 -11.89 3.20 -44.45
N ASP A 444 -10.84 3.68 -43.79
CA ASP A 444 -10.92 4.80 -42.84
C ASP A 444 -9.81 5.83 -43.04
N ASP A 445 -8.97 5.68 -44.09
CA ASP A 445 -7.86 6.56 -44.45
C ASP A 445 -6.78 6.75 -43.35
N PHE A 446 -6.83 5.98 -42.27
CA PHE A 446 -5.79 6.02 -41.24
C PHE A 446 -4.49 5.40 -41.75
N GLU A 447 -3.37 6.02 -41.38
CA GLU A 447 -2.05 5.52 -41.72
C GLU A 447 -1.71 4.27 -40.89
N LEU A 448 -1.29 3.21 -41.58
CA LEU A 448 -1.06 1.90 -40.99
C LEU A 448 0.23 1.89 -40.15
N LEU A 449 0.16 1.17 -39.04
CA LEU A 449 1.29 0.88 -38.18
C LEU A 449 1.69 -0.58 -38.28
N SER A 450 2.96 -0.86 -38.01
CA SER A 450 3.48 -2.20 -37.80
C SER A 450 3.85 -2.37 -36.34
N TRP A 451 3.32 -3.43 -35.73
CA TRP A 451 3.70 -3.83 -34.38
C TRP A 451 4.57 -5.08 -34.45
N SER A 452 5.62 -5.13 -33.63
CA SER A 452 6.50 -6.30 -33.50
C SER A 452 6.81 -6.62 -32.04
N SER A 453 6.63 -7.88 -31.67
CA SER A 453 6.96 -8.41 -30.33
C SER A 453 8.48 -8.69 -30.13
N GLY A 454 9.36 -8.20 -31.01
CA GLY A 454 10.83 -8.37 -30.94
C GLY A 454 11.43 -9.31 -31.99
N HIS A 455 12.73 -9.61 -31.93
CA HIS A 455 13.50 -10.32 -32.98
C HIS A 455 12.98 -11.73 -33.35
N ARG A 456 12.26 -12.40 -32.45
CA ARG A 456 11.63 -13.72 -32.69
C ARG A 456 10.12 -13.72 -32.49
N GLY A 457 9.52 -12.53 -32.33
CA GLY A 457 8.11 -12.36 -32.00
C GLY A 457 7.21 -12.20 -33.23
N LYS A 458 5.89 -12.26 -33.00
CA LYS A 458 4.86 -12.00 -34.02
C LYS A 458 4.94 -10.53 -34.46
N SER A 459 4.78 -10.29 -35.75
CA SER A 459 4.58 -8.96 -36.33
C SER A 459 3.30 -8.96 -37.17
N PHE A 460 2.59 -7.85 -37.14
CA PHE A 460 1.44 -7.64 -38.03
C PHE A 460 1.20 -6.15 -38.26
N PRO A 461 0.68 -5.78 -39.45
CA PRO A 461 0.16 -4.44 -39.69
C PRO A 461 -1.17 -4.25 -38.94
N LEU A 462 -1.42 -3.03 -38.46
CA LEU A 462 -2.67 -2.65 -37.81
C LEU A 462 -3.05 -1.21 -38.17
N CYS A 463 -4.34 -0.98 -38.37
CA CYS A 463 -4.92 0.35 -38.43
C CYS A 463 -5.30 0.80 -37.00
N PRO A 464 -4.87 1.99 -36.53
CA PRO A 464 -5.20 2.50 -35.20
C PRO A 464 -6.72 2.57 -34.94
N TYR A 465 -7.51 2.93 -35.95
CA TYR A 465 -8.95 3.05 -35.81
C TYR A 465 -9.63 1.68 -35.75
N CYS A 466 -9.43 0.82 -36.76
CA CYS A 466 -10.01 -0.55 -36.79
C CYS A 466 -9.60 -1.42 -35.58
N TYR A 467 -8.40 -1.21 -35.01
CA TYR A 467 -7.95 -1.95 -33.83
C TYR A 467 -8.82 -1.67 -32.59
N ASN A 468 -9.31 -0.43 -32.47
CA ASN A 468 -10.15 0.05 -31.37
C ASN A 468 -11.64 -0.06 -31.69
N HIS A 469 -12.00 0.09 -32.97
CA HIS A 469 -13.36 0.07 -33.51
C HIS A 469 -13.43 -0.92 -34.67
N PRO A 470 -13.54 -2.23 -34.39
CA PRO A 470 -13.56 -3.25 -35.44
C PRO A 470 -14.78 -3.04 -36.36
N PRO A 471 -14.59 -2.90 -37.69
CA PRO A 471 -15.67 -2.60 -38.62
C PRO A 471 -16.57 -3.80 -38.95
N PHE A 472 -16.16 -5.03 -38.63
CA PHE A 472 -16.89 -6.26 -38.95
C PHE A 472 -17.23 -7.05 -37.69
N ARG A 473 -18.38 -7.75 -37.70
CA ARG A 473 -18.86 -8.55 -36.57
C ARG A 473 -17.88 -9.66 -36.15
N ASP A 474 -17.13 -10.21 -37.11
CA ASP A 474 -16.16 -11.28 -36.86
C ASP A 474 -14.81 -10.78 -36.33
N MET A 475 -14.58 -9.46 -36.36
CA MET A 475 -13.35 -8.84 -35.87
C MET A 475 -13.55 -8.35 -34.44
N LYS A 476 -12.74 -8.85 -33.50
CA LYS A 476 -12.77 -8.37 -32.10
C LYS A 476 -11.80 -7.20 -31.91
N LYS A 477 -12.02 -6.38 -30.87
CA LYS A 477 -11.06 -5.36 -30.43
C LYS A 477 -9.71 -6.01 -30.13
N GLY A 478 -8.62 -5.35 -30.51
CA GLY A 478 -7.27 -5.86 -30.28
C GLY A 478 -6.69 -6.72 -31.40
N PHE A 479 -7.43 -6.93 -32.49
CA PHE A 479 -6.95 -7.64 -33.67
C PHE A 479 -6.36 -6.67 -34.72
N GLY A 480 -5.29 -7.10 -35.39
CA GLY A 480 -4.63 -6.33 -36.45
C GLY A 480 -5.31 -6.49 -37.82
N CYS A 481 -4.74 -5.84 -38.84
CA CYS A 481 -5.22 -5.91 -40.21
C CYS A 481 -5.19 -7.34 -40.77
N ASN A 482 -4.31 -8.21 -40.27
CA ASN A 482 -4.26 -9.64 -40.59
C ASN A 482 -5.54 -10.43 -40.23
N SER A 483 -6.51 -9.80 -39.57
CA SER A 483 -7.82 -10.36 -39.26
C SER A 483 -8.97 -9.56 -39.91
N CYS A 484 -8.64 -8.59 -40.76
CA CYS A 484 -9.60 -7.81 -41.53
C CYS A 484 -10.13 -8.65 -42.68
N THR A 485 -11.46 -8.71 -42.83
CA THR A 485 -12.16 -9.45 -43.89
C THR A 485 -12.57 -8.55 -45.06
N HIS A 486 -12.13 -7.29 -45.08
CA HIS A 486 -12.50 -6.36 -46.14
C HIS A 486 -11.92 -6.80 -47.50
N PRO A 487 -12.73 -6.93 -48.56
CA PRO A 487 -12.29 -7.44 -49.86
C PRO A 487 -11.16 -6.62 -50.51
N THR A 488 -11.12 -5.31 -50.28
CA THR A 488 -10.10 -4.43 -50.88
C THR A 488 -8.88 -4.19 -49.98
N CYS A 489 -8.85 -4.76 -48.78
CA CYS A 489 -7.71 -4.61 -47.89
C CYS A 489 -6.59 -5.58 -48.28
N ALA A 490 -5.55 -5.06 -48.92
CA ALA A 490 -4.36 -5.84 -49.31
C ALA A 490 -3.63 -6.52 -48.12
N TYR A 491 -3.96 -6.13 -46.89
CA TYR A 491 -3.40 -6.67 -45.64
C TYR A 491 -4.40 -7.52 -44.85
N GLY A 492 -5.60 -7.69 -45.40
CA GLY A 492 -6.65 -8.53 -44.85
C GLY A 492 -6.34 -10.01 -44.99
N VAL A 493 -7.10 -10.84 -44.27
CA VAL A 493 -6.98 -12.30 -44.32
C VAL A 493 -7.23 -12.86 -45.72
N ASN A 494 -8.07 -12.19 -46.52
CA ASN A 494 -8.38 -12.62 -47.89
C ASN A 494 -7.20 -12.48 -48.86
N SER A 495 -6.30 -11.52 -48.63
CA SER A 495 -5.14 -11.27 -49.50
C SER A 495 -3.86 -11.92 -48.99
N THR A 496 -3.74 -12.10 -47.67
CA THR A 496 -2.51 -12.57 -47.01
C THR A 496 -2.63 -13.96 -46.40
N GLY A 497 -3.84 -14.53 -46.35
CA GLY A 497 -4.11 -15.89 -45.88
C GLY A 497 -3.61 -16.95 -46.86
N VAL A 498 -2.93 -17.96 -46.34
CA VAL A 498 -2.34 -19.05 -47.14
C VAL A 498 -3.11 -20.36 -46.93
N SER A 499 -3.36 -20.72 -45.68
CA SER A 499 -4.07 -21.97 -45.34
C SER A 499 -4.64 -21.93 -43.91
N GLY A 500 -5.52 -22.88 -43.61
CA GLY A 500 -6.00 -23.11 -42.24
C GLY A 500 -4.85 -23.48 -41.29
N CYS A 501 -4.93 -23.02 -40.05
CA CYS A 501 -3.94 -23.35 -39.04
C CYS A 501 -4.14 -24.80 -38.57
N VAL A 502 -3.09 -25.61 -38.67
CA VAL A 502 -3.07 -27.02 -38.25
C VAL A 502 -3.31 -27.25 -36.75
N GLU A 503 -3.24 -26.21 -35.92
CA GLU A 503 -3.35 -26.32 -34.46
C GLU A 503 -4.55 -25.58 -33.87
N CYS A 504 -5.33 -24.86 -34.68
CA CYS A 504 -6.56 -24.26 -34.19
C CYS A 504 -7.65 -24.28 -35.25
N GLU A 505 -8.83 -24.73 -34.86
CA GLU A 505 -9.98 -25.02 -35.74
C GLU A 505 -10.46 -23.81 -36.55
N ALA A 506 -10.13 -22.58 -36.12
CA ALA A 506 -10.63 -21.35 -36.74
C ALA A 506 -9.54 -20.32 -37.09
N GLY A 507 -8.25 -20.68 -36.97
CA GLY A 507 -7.15 -19.78 -37.31
C GLY A 507 -6.70 -19.93 -38.77
N VAL A 508 -6.24 -18.83 -39.37
CA VAL A 508 -5.65 -18.80 -40.71
C VAL A 508 -4.18 -18.44 -40.58
N LEU A 509 -3.32 -19.16 -41.30
CA LEU A 509 -1.91 -18.83 -41.46
C LEU A 509 -1.80 -17.67 -42.44
N VAL A 510 -1.29 -16.56 -41.95
CA VAL A 510 -1.15 -15.31 -42.70
C VAL A 510 0.33 -15.04 -42.97
N LEU A 511 0.66 -14.67 -44.21
CA LEU A 511 1.98 -14.21 -44.60
C LEU A 511 2.28 -12.86 -43.94
N ASP A 512 3.42 -12.76 -43.25
CA ASP A 512 3.90 -11.51 -42.65
C ASP A 512 4.60 -10.65 -43.71
N PRO A 513 3.98 -9.53 -44.15
CA PRO A 513 4.57 -8.67 -45.19
C PRO A 513 5.61 -7.69 -44.62
N ALA A 514 5.86 -7.71 -43.30
CA ALA A 514 6.79 -6.80 -42.62
C ALA A 514 8.18 -7.39 -42.38
N ALA A 515 8.40 -8.70 -42.63
CA ALA A 515 9.68 -9.37 -42.38
C ALA A 515 10.52 -9.58 -43.66
N PRO A 516 11.86 -9.46 -43.59
CA PRO A 516 12.77 -9.70 -44.75
C PRO A 516 12.91 -11.19 -45.14
N ARG A 517 12.16 -12.09 -44.50
CA ARG A 517 12.14 -13.54 -44.76
C ARG A 517 10.68 -13.99 -44.71
N TRP A 518 10.25 -14.83 -45.64
CA TRP A 518 8.90 -15.41 -45.72
C TRP A 518 8.51 -16.08 -44.38
N LYS A 519 7.71 -15.39 -43.56
CA LYS A 519 7.20 -15.87 -42.26
C LYS A 519 5.69 -16.03 -42.35
N LEU A 520 5.19 -17.16 -41.88
CA LEU A 520 3.76 -17.39 -41.69
C LEU A 520 3.45 -17.29 -40.19
N ALA A 521 2.40 -16.55 -39.84
CA ALA A 521 1.92 -16.41 -38.48
C ALA A 521 0.43 -16.75 -38.43
N CYS A 522 0.01 -17.50 -37.41
CA CYS A 522 -1.41 -17.68 -37.16
C CYS A 522 -2.04 -16.33 -36.73
N ASN A 523 -3.16 -15.95 -37.33
CA ASN A 523 -3.87 -14.73 -36.94
C ASN A 523 -4.45 -14.81 -35.50
N ARG A 524 -4.70 -16.01 -34.95
CA ARG A 524 -5.28 -16.22 -33.60
C ARG A 524 -4.30 -16.55 -32.46
N HIS A 525 -3.23 -17.31 -32.71
CA HIS A 525 -2.27 -17.73 -31.66
C HIS A 525 -0.82 -17.29 -31.96
N PHE A 526 0.05 -17.39 -30.96
CA PHE A 526 1.41 -16.81 -30.95
C PHE A 526 2.51 -17.70 -31.59
N ARG A 527 2.17 -18.58 -32.54
CA ARG A 527 3.15 -19.47 -33.19
C ARG A 527 3.56 -18.97 -34.58
N LEU A 528 4.86 -19.07 -34.87
CA LEU A 528 5.49 -18.62 -36.11
C LEU A 528 6.08 -19.81 -36.86
N ILE A 529 5.78 -19.89 -38.16
CA ILE A 529 6.38 -20.88 -39.07
C ILE A 529 7.32 -20.09 -40.00
N ARG A 530 8.60 -20.44 -39.99
CA ARG A 530 9.58 -19.91 -40.94
C ARG A 530 9.64 -20.83 -42.14
N VAL A 531 9.48 -20.28 -43.33
CA VAL A 531 9.69 -21.04 -44.56
C VAL A 531 11.16 -20.87 -44.94
N GLU A 532 11.97 -21.92 -44.76
CA GLU A 532 13.32 -21.97 -45.31
C GLU A 532 13.23 -22.29 -46.82
N LYS A 533 14.08 -21.67 -47.64
CA LYS A 533 14.24 -22.06 -49.05
C LYS A 533 14.76 -23.50 -49.06
N HIS A 534 13.91 -24.49 -49.37
CA HIS A 534 14.40 -25.86 -49.56
C HIS A 534 15.22 -25.94 -50.86
N ARG A 535 16.53 -26.10 -50.72
CA ARG A 535 17.33 -26.86 -51.70
C ARG A 535 17.04 -28.33 -51.39
N ALA A 536 16.58 -29.10 -52.37
CA ALA A 536 16.46 -30.55 -52.26
C ALA A 536 17.84 -31.15 -51.94
N VAL A 537 17.90 -32.13 -51.02
CA VAL A 537 18.80 -33.30 -51.01
C VAL A 537 18.57 -34.14 -49.75
N THR A 538 18.76 -35.43 -49.96
CA THR A 538 18.50 -36.66 -49.21
C THR A 538 19.31 -36.91 -47.93
N SER A 539 18.67 -37.63 -47.00
CA SER A 539 19.14 -38.55 -45.95
C SER A 539 20.62 -38.58 -45.49
N ARG A 540 20.83 -38.46 -44.17
CA ARG A 540 21.42 -39.46 -43.22
C ARG A 540 22.16 -38.78 -42.06
N GLY A 541 21.91 -39.30 -40.85
CA GLY A 541 22.95 -39.51 -39.82
C GLY A 541 23.27 -38.37 -38.83
N GLY A 542 23.03 -38.63 -37.55
CA GLY A 542 24.10 -38.49 -36.54
C GLY A 542 24.01 -37.34 -35.52
N ALA A 543 23.93 -37.77 -34.25
CA ALA A 543 24.63 -37.27 -33.08
C ALA A 543 23.99 -36.18 -32.17
N MET A 544 23.98 -36.56 -30.88
CA MET A 544 23.60 -35.82 -29.67
C MET A 544 24.49 -34.60 -29.40
N SER A 545 23.95 -33.58 -28.75
CA SER A 545 24.71 -32.85 -27.73
C SER A 545 23.80 -32.22 -26.66
N ARG A 546 24.26 -32.35 -25.41
CA ARG A 546 23.63 -31.88 -24.16
C ARG A 546 23.90 -30.38 -23.96
N GLY A 547 22.95 -29.64 -23.38
CA GLY A 547 23.14 -28.21 -23.08
C GLY A 547 22.20 -27.64 -22.00
N ARG A 548 22.58 -27.89 -20.74
CA ARG A 548 22.30 -27.17 -19.48
C ARG A 548 21.20 -26.10 -19.45
N GLY A 549 20.20 -26.35 -18.60
CA GLY A 549 19.21 -25.37 -18.16
C GLY A 549 19.78 -24.29 -17.23
N ARG A 550 19.20 -23.09 -17.32
CA ARG A 550 19.35 -22.02 -16.34
C ARG A 550 18.00 -21.33 -16.15
N MET A 551 17.34 -21.65 -15.04
CA MET A 551 16.19 -20.91 -14.50
C MET A 551 16.61 -19.47 -14.17
N ARG A 552 15.78 -18.49 -14.51
CA ARG A 552 15.84 -17.12 -13.96
C ARG A 552 14.47 -16.72 -13.47
N GLY A 553 14.47 -16.19 -12.25
CA GLY A 553 13.33 -16.03 -11.35
C GLY A 553 12.27 -15.03 -11.81
N ALA A 554 11.05 -15.32 -11.37
CA ALA A 554 9.89 -14.47 -11.50
C ALA A 554 10.01 -13.25 -10.57
N ARG A 555 9.81 -12.05 -11.10
CA ARG A 555 9.55 -10.83 -10.31
C ARG A 555 8.06 -10.78 -9.93
N PRO A 556 7.70 -10.36 -8.71
CA PRO A 556 6.32 -10.33 -8.25
C PRO A 556 5.51 -9.26 -9.00
N ARG A 557 4.28 -9.62 -9.36
CA ARG A 557 3.28 -8.69 -9.92
C ARG A 557 2.76 -7.80 -8.80
N ASN A 558 2.84 -6.48 -8.99
CA ASN A 558 2.09 -5.49 -8.20
C ASN A 558 0.59 -5.84 -8.27
N LYS A 559 0.00 -6.25 -7.15
CA LYS A 559 -1.44 -6.34 -6.96
C LYS A 559 -1.96 -4.96 -6.59
N GLN A 560 -2.97 -4.49 -7.32
CA GLN A 560 -3.78 -3.34 -6.90
C GLN A 560 -4.51 -3.71 -5.59
N PRO A 561 -4.56 -2.80 -4.60
CA PRO A 561 -5.34 -3.01 -3.39
C PRO A 561 -6.84 -3.04 -3.73
N LYS A 562 -7.56 -3.96 -3.08
CA LYS A 562 -8.96 -4.32 -3.37
C LYS A 562 -9.99 -3.47 -2.63
N ASP A 563 -9.55 -2.54 -1.79
CA ASP A 563 -10.43 -1.84 -0.88
C ASP A 563 -10.87 -0.49 -1.47
N LYS A 564 -12.18 -0.35 -1.71
CA LYS A 564 -12.80 0.79 -2.39
C LYS A 564 -13.12 1.92 -1.41
N MET A 565 -13.33 1.62 -0.14
CA MET A 565 -13.45 2.62 0.93
C MET A 565 -12.12 3.36 1.13
N ALA A 566 -10.99 2.65 1.01
CA ALA A 566 -9.67 3.27 1.03
C ALA A 566 -9.44 4.25 -0.13
N GLN A 567 -10.10 4.06 -1.28
CA GLN A 567 -10.04 4.97 -2.44
C GLN A 567 -10.95 6.19 -2.31
N LEU A 568 -12.08 6.09 -1.60
CA LEU A 568 -12.88 7.27 -1.24
C LEU A 568 -12.22 8.07 -0.12
N ALA A 569 -11.61 7.41 0.86
CA ALA A 569 -10.72 8.06 1.81
C ALA A 569 -9.50 8.68 1.10
N ALA A 570 -9.05 8.14 -0.04
CA ALA A 570 -8.01 8.75 -0.90
C ALA A 570 -8.47 9.97 -1.69
N TYR A 571 -9.77 10.24 -1.73
CA TYR A 571 -10.32 11.44 -2.36
C TYR A 571 -10.45 12.59 -1.33
N PHE A 572 -10.43 12.28 -0.03
CA PHE A 572 -10.55 13.23 1.09
C PHE A 572 -9.31 13.32 1.99
N VAL A 573 -8.30 12.46 1.78
CA VAL A 573 -6.93 12.51 2.36
C VAL A 573 -5.95 12.54 1.21
#